data_AF-A0A533W3Q4-F1
#
_entry.id   AF-A0A533W3Q4-F1
#
_cell.length_a   1.000
_cell.length_b   1.000
_cell.length_c   1.000
_cell.angle_alpha   90.00
_cell.angle_beta   90.00
_cell.angle_gamma   90.00
#
_symmetry.space_group_name_H-M   'P 1'
#
loop_
_entity.id
_entity.type
_entity.pdbx_description
1 polymer ?
#
loop_
_entity_poly.entity_id
_entity_poly.type
_entity_poly.pdbx_seq_one_letter_code
_entity_poly.pdbx_strand_id
1 'polypeptide(L)'
;MAVMSRTLVTKGAVLEVKDLRVDFHTYAGDVKALNGVELTVKRGEILGLVGESGCGKSVTALSIAGLLPQNAEVVSGEILLEGRDLLRLTKEELRLTRLGEIAIVFQDPATQRGAKGVPR
;
A
#
# COMPACT_ATOMS: atom_id res chain seq x y z
N MET A 1 -13.28 12.67 -23.85
CA MET A 1 -11.89 12.21 -24.11
C MET A 1 -11.49 11.27 -22.99
N ALA A 2 -11.48 9.95 -23.24
CA ALA A 2 -11.00 8.98 -22.27
C ALA A 2 -9.50 8.78 -22.50
N VAL A 3 -8.67 9.27 -21.58
CA VAL A 3 -7.24 8.94 -21.56
C VAL A 3 -7.11 7.60 -20.84
N MET A 4 -7.04 6.51 -21.60
CA MET A 4 -6.63 5.21 -21.06
C MET A 4 -5.11 5.21 -20.94
N SER A 5 -4.60 5.59 -19.76
CA SER A 5 -3.19 5.44 -19.43
C SER A 5 -2.86 3.95 -19.33
N ARG A 6 -2.13 3.44 -20.33
CA ARG A 6 -1.67 2.05 -20.35
C ARG A 6 -0.37 1.98 -19.59
N THR A 7 -0.45 1.58 -18.33
CA THR A 7 0.73 1.40 -17.49
C THR A 7 1.52 0.18 -17.96
N LEU A 8 2.66 0.42 -18.63
CA LEU A 8 3.56 -0.63 -19.11
C LEU A 8 4.15 -1.34 -17.88
N VAL A 9 3.78 -2.60 -17.70
CA VAL A 9 4.45 -3.51 -16.76
C VAL A 9 5.83 -3.82 -17.32
N THR A 10 6.87 -3.51 -16.57
CA THR A 10 8.22 -3.87 -16.99
C THR A 10 8.36 -5.39 -16.94
N LYS A 11 8.81 -6.01 -18.03
CA LYS A 11 8.88 -7.48 -18.18
C LYS A 11 9.68 -8.09 -17.02
N GLY A 12 8.99 -8.74 -16.08
CA GLY A 12 9.58 -9.38 -14.89
C GLY A 12 9.35 -8.67 -13.54
N ALA A 13 8.71 -7.51 -13.52
CA ALA A 13 8.26 -6.87 -12.27
C ALA A 13 7.06 -7.61 -11.68
N VAL A 14 7.13 -7.89 -10.37
CA VAL A 14 6.01 -8.45 -9.58
C VAL A 14 5.26 -7.34 -8.86
N LEU A 15 5.96 -6.31 -8.39
CA LEU A 15 5.37 -5.13 -7.75
C LEU A 15 5.92 -3.85 -8.38
N GLU A 16 5.05 -2.92 -8.74
CA GLU A 16 5.41 -1.55 -9.13
C GLU A 16 4.57 -0.55 -8.33
N VAL A 17 5.19 0.46 -7.74
CA VAL A 17 4.52 1.62 -7.17
C VAL A 17 4.93 2.83 -7.97
N LYS A 18 3.96 3.63 -8.42
CA LYS A 18 4.16 4.76 -9.32
C LYS A 18 3.56 6.02 -8.72
N ASP A 19 4.40 7.04 -8.50
CA ASP A 19 4.04 8.35 -7.95
C ASP A 19 3.04 8.28 -6.77
N LEU A 20 3.25 7.34 -5.84
CA LEU A 20 2.31 7.11 -4.76
C LEU A 20 2.37 8.26 -3.75
N ARG A 21 1.23 8.93 -3.58
CA ARG A 21 1.02 9.99 -2.59
C ARG A 21 -0.07 9.57 -1.60
N VAL A 22 0.22 9.73 -0.31
CA VAL A 22 -0.67 9.36 0.77
C VAL A 22 -0.67 10.46 1.81
N ASP A 23 -1.88 10.92 2.15
CA ASP A 23 -2.11 11.95 3.14
C ASP A 23 -2.85 11.34 4.34
N PHE A 24 -2.61 11.89 5.53
CA PHE A 24 -3.34 11.58 6.75
C PHE A 24 -4.16 12.79 7.16
N HIS A 25 -5.46 12.59 7.33
CA HIS A 25 -6.37 13.59 7.87
C HIS A 25 -6.29 13.56 9.40
N THR A 26 -5.87 14.68 9.98
CA THR A 26 -5.79 14.85 11.43
C THR A 26 -6.56 16.10 11.86
N TYR A 27 -6.89 16.21 13.15
CA TYR A 27 -7.55 17.40 13.69
C TYR A 27 -6.72 18.69 13.53
N ALA A 28 -5.40 18.57 13.39
CA ALA A 28 -4.49 19.70 13.19
C ALA A 28 -4.29 20.05 11.70
N GLY A 29 -4.95 19.33 10.79
CA GLY A 29 -4.80 19.47 9.33
C GLY A 29 -4.25 18.20 8.67
N ASP A 30 -4.09 18.28 7.35
CA ASP A 30 -3.61 17.17 6.54
C ASP A 30 -2.08 17.04 6.64
N VAL A 31 -1.62 15.81 6.88
CA VAL A 31 -0.20 15.46 6.94
C VAL A 31 0.17 14.61 5.74
N LYS A 32 1.08 15.12 4.91
CA LYS A 32 1.62 14.38 3.76
C LYS A 32 2.57 13.28 4.23
N ALA A 33 2.11 12.04 4.23
CA ALA A 33 2.91 10.91 4.69
C ALA A 33 3.81 10.34 3.59
N LEU A 34 3.31 10.27 2.35
CA LEU A 34 4.08 9.88 1.17
C LEU A 34 3.96 10.97 0.10
N ASN A 35 5.07 11.37 -0.50
CA ASN A 35 5.13 12.43 -1.49
C ASN A 35 5.80 11.95 -2.79
N GLY A 36 5.16 11.00 -3.48
CA GLY A 36 5.61 10.51 -4.79
C GLY A 36 6.60 9.37 -4.67
N VAL A 37 6.19 8.29 -4.01
CA VAL A 37 7.02 7.08 -3.90
C VAL A 37 7.00 6.32 -5.21
N GLU A 38 8.19 5.98 -5.70
CA GLU A 38 8.41 5.08 -6.84
C GLU A 38 9.27 3.90 -6.41
N LEU A 39 8.78 2.68 -6.67
CA LEU A 39 9.57 1.47 -6.45
C LEU A 39 9.16 0.38 -7.44
N THR A 40 10.09 -0.52 -7.73
CA THR A 40 9.85 -1.71 -8.55
C THR A 40 10.54 -2.89 -7.89
N VAL A 41 9.83 -4.00 -7.76
CA VAL A 41 10.38 -5.26 -7.25
C VAL A 41 10.20 -6.33 -8.32
N LYS A 42 11.29 -6.92 -8.76
CA LYS A 42 11.30 -8.01 -9.73
C LYS A 42 11.07 -9.35 -9.05
N ARG A 43 10.70 -10.35 -9.86
CA ARG A 43 10.56 -11.72 -9.34
C ARG A 43 11.87 -12.22 -8.75
N GLY A 44 11.82 -12.69 -7.49
CA GLY A 44 12.98 -13.19 -6.75
C GLY A 44 13.86 -12.09 -6.14
N GLU A 45 13.49 -10.81 -6.27
CA GLU A 45 14.20 -9.70 -5.66
C GLU A 45 13.77 -9.49 -4.20
N ILE A 46 14.72 -9.12 -3.35
CA ILE A 46 14.47 -8.70 -1.98
C ILE A 46 14.75 -7.20 -1.91
N LEU A 47 13.71 -6.40 -1.64
CA LEU A 47 13.83 -4.95 -1.45
C LEU A 47 13.76 -4.62 0.04
N GLY A 48 14.76 -3.89 0.54
CA GLY A 48 14.78 -3.33 1.89
C GLY A 48 14.47 -1.83 1.88
N LEU A 49 13.47 -1.40 2.66
CA LEU A 49 13.19 0.02 2.90
C LEU A 49 13.82 0.46 4.22
N VAL A 50 14.77 1.40 4.17
CA VAL A 50 15.52 1.91 5.32
C VAL A 50 15.41 3.43 5.40
N GLY A 51 15.39 3.97 6.61
CA GLY A 51 15.31 5.42 6.87
C GLY A 51 14.92 5.71 8.31
N GLU A 52 14.85 6.98 8.69
CA GLU A 52 14.50 7.44 10.03
C GLU A 52 13.05 7.12 10.42
N SER A 53 12.76 7.12 11.73
CA SER A 53 11.37 6.97 12.20
C SER A 53 10.49 8.08 11.60
N GLY A 54 9.32 7.71 11.08
CA GLY A 54 8.39 8.66 10.46
C GLY A 54 8.62 8.97 8.98
N CYS A 55 9.68 8.47 8.33
CA CYS A 55 9.94 8.75 6.91
C CYS A 55 9.02 8.03 5.89
N GLY A 56 7.93 7.41 6.35
CA GLY A 56 6.94 6.77 5.47
C GLY A 56 7.12 5.27 5.18
N LYS A 57 8.17 4.59 5.67
CA LYS A 57 8.39 3.13 5.42
C LYS A 57 7.16 2.26 5.69
N SER A 58 6.61 2.36 6.90
CA SER A 58 5.43 1.57 7.29
C SER A 58 4.21 1.98 6.49
N VAL A 59 4.07 3.27 6.15
CA VAL A 59 2.98 3.76 5.31
C VAL A 59 3.07 3.18 3.90
N THR A 60 4.26 3.11 3.30
CA THR A 60 4.48 2.47 2.01
C THR A 60 4.08 0.99 2.04
N ALA A 61 4.55 0.24 3.04
CA ALA A 61 4.23 -1.18 3.18
C ALA A 61 2.72 -1.42 3.40
N LEU A 62 2.08 -0.62 4.26
CA LEU A 62 0.64 -0.69 4.50
C LEU A 62 -0.17 -0.29 3.27
N SER A 63 0.29 0.68 2.48
CA SER A 63 -0.35 1.07 1.22
C SER A 63 -0.34 -0.08 0.21
N ILE A 64 0.80 -0.75 0.05
CA ILE A 64 0.94 -1.93 -0.82
C ILE A 64 0.01 -3.06 -0.34
N ALA A 65 -0.05 -3.30 0.97
CA ALA A 65 -0.95 -4.30 1.53
C ALA A 65 -2.43 -3.86 1.49
N GLY A 66 -2.72 -2.58 1.17
CA GLY A 66 -4.04 -1.96 1.28
C GLY A 66 -4.61 -1.88 2.70
N LEU A 67 -3.73 -1.90 3.70
CA LEU A 67 -4.06 -1.87 5.13
C LEU A 67 -3.90 -0.47 5.73
N LEU A 68 -4.04 0.58 4.91
CA LEU A 68 -4.06 1.95 5.41
C LEU A 68 -5.20 2.16 6.42
N PRO A 69 -4.95 2.92 7.49
CA PRO A 69 -6.00 3.26 8.46
C PRO A 69 -7.05 4.18 7.81
N GLN A 70 -8.23 4.27 8.43
CA GLN A 70 -9.36 5.02 7.87
C GLN A 70 -9.09 6.53 7.70
N ASN A 71 -8.15 7.08 8.46
CA ASN A 71 -7.77 8.48 8.36
C ASN A 71 -6.63 8.72 7.36
N ALA A 72 -6.20 7.70 6.61
CA ALA A 72 -5.22 7.83 5.54
C ALA A 72 -5.90 7.64 4.18
N GLU A 73 -5.53 8.48 3.22
CA GLU A 73 -6.06 8.47 1.86
C GLU A 73 -4.93 8.40 0.84
N VAL A 74 -5.09 7.55 -0.19
CA VAL A 74 -4.22 7.58 -1.37
C VAL A 74 -4.71 8.69 -2.28
N VAL A 75 -3.98 9.80 -2.33
CA VAL A 75 -4.35 11.00 -3.10
C VAL A 75 -4.10 10.79 -4.60
N SER A 76 -3.02 10.08 -4.93
CA SER A 76 -2.65 9.79 -6.32
C SER A 76 -1.64 8.65 -6.39
N GLY A 77 -1.47 8.09 -7.59
CA GLY A 77 -0.50 7.04 -7.90
C GLY A 77 -1.16 5.70 -8.20
N GLU A 78 -0.32 4.68 -8.44
CA GLU A 78 -0.75 3.33 -8.76
C GLU A 78 0.09 2.30 -7.99
N ILE A 79 -0.53 1.18 -7.61
CA ILE A 79 0.17 0.03 -7.01
C ILE A 79 -0.16 -1.20 -7.84
N LEU A 80 0.77 -1.65 -8.67
CA LEU A 80 0.59 -2.76 -9.58
C LEU A 80 1.18 -4.04 -8.98
N LEU A 81 0.35 -5.05 -8.76
CA LEU A 81 0.78 -6.40 -8.46
C LEU A 81 0.56 -7.29 -9.67
N GLU A 82 1.66 -7.78 -10.26
CA GLU A 82 1.66 -8.52 -11.53
C GLU A 82 0.85 -7.81 -12.63
N GLY A 83 0.92 -6.48 -12.65
CA GLY A 83 0.21 -5.62 -13.60
C GLY A 83 -1.24 -5.28 -13.26
N ARG A 84 -1.80 -5.82 -12.17
CA ARG A 84 -3.14 -5.46 -11.66
C ARG A 84 -3.01 -4.32 -10.67
N ASP A 85 -3.73 -3.23 -10.91
CA ASP A 85 -3.75 -2.09 -9.99
C ASP A 85 -4.61 -2.38 -8.75
N LEU A 86 -3.95 -2.54 -7.61
CA LEU A 86 -4.57 -2.85 -6.32
C LEU A 86 -5.53 -1.76 -5.85
N LEU A 87 -5.31 -0.50 -6.23
CA LEU A 87 -6.15 0.63 -5.81
C LEU A 87 -7.51 0.67 -6.51
N ARG A 88 -7.63 -0.03 -7.65
CA ARG A 88 -8.85 -0.11 -8.46
C ARG A 88 -9.65 -1.40 -8.23
N LEU A 89 -9.15 -2.31 -7.41
CA LEU A 89 -9.84 -3.55 -7.07
C LEU A 89 -11.05 -3.27 -6.17
N THR A 90 -12.10 -4.07 -6.35
CA THR A 90 -13.20 -4.14 -5.37
C THR A 90 -12.70 -4.72 -4.05
N LYS A 91 -13.48 -4.52 -2.97
CA LYS A 91 -13.14 -5.05 -1.64
C LYS A 91 -12.94 -6.57 -1.64
N GLU A 92 -13.75 -7.31 -2.40
CA GLU A 92 -13.65 -8.77 -2.49
C GLU A 92 -12.42 -9.22 -3.29
N GLU A 93 -12.13 -8.56 -4.42
CA GLU A 93 -10.92 -8.86 -5.20
C GLU A 93 -9.66 -8.59 -4.37
N LEU A 94 -9.61 -7.45 -3.69
CA LEU A 94 -8.49 -7.09 -2.82
C LEU A 94 -8.34 -8.08 -1.66
N ARG A 95 -9.45 -8.57 -1.10
CA ARG A 95 -9.44 -9.62 -0.07
C ARG A 95 -8.85 -10.93 -0.60
N LEU A 96 -9.23 -11.36 -1.81
CA LEU A 96 -8.70 -12.58 -2.42
C LEU A 96 -7.21 -12.44 -2.76
N THR A 97 -6.78 -11.30 -3.29
CA THR A 97 -5.37 -11.01 -3.54
C THR A 97 -4.53 -11.09 -2.26
N ARG A 98 -5.04 -10.56 -1.13
CA ARG A 98 -4.36 -10.69 0.18
C ARG A 98 -4.31 -12.11 0.72
N LEU A 99 -5.23 -12.98 0.34
CA LEU A 99 -5.22 -14.37 0.79
C LEU A 99 -4.26 -15.24 -0.02
N GLY A 100 -4.07 -14.94 -1.30
CA GLY A 100 -3.28 -15.77 -2.21
C GLY A 100 -1.88 -15.24 -2.53
N GLU A 101 -1.68 -13.92 -2.51
CA GLU A 101 -0.52 -13.30 -3.16
C GLU A 101 0.29 -12.37 -2.25
N ILE A 102 -0.31 -11.84 -1.17
CA ILE A 102 0.34 -10.92 -0.25
C ILE A 102 0.29 -11.49 1.17
N ALA A 103 1.46 -11.77 1.76
CA ALA A 103 1.58 -12.06 3.18
C ALA A 103 2.24 -10.89 3.89
N ILE A 104 1.71 -10.51 5.06
CA ILE A 104 2.28 -9.46 5.91
C ILE A 104 2.70 -10.03 7.26
N VAL A 105 3.91 -9.68 7.68
CA VAL A 105 4.44 -9.97 9.02
C VAL A 105 4.73 -8.64 9.69
N PHE A 106 4.02 -8.36 10.78
CA PHE A 106 4.17 -7.09 11.50
C PHE A 106 5.37 -7.12 12.44
N GLN A 107 5.99 -5.96 12.65
CA GLN A 107 7.16 -5.80 13.53
C GLN A 107 6.84 -6.19 15.00
N ASP A 108 5.62 -5.93 15.46
CA ASP A 108 5.11 -6.43 16.75
C ASP A 108 3.83 -7.25 16.50
N PRO A 109 3.90 -8.59 16.59
CA PRO A 109 2.73 -9.44 16.37
C PRO A 109 1.64 -9.30 17.47
N ALA A 110 1.93 -8.67 18.62
CA ALA A 110 1.01 -8.61 19.76
C ALA A 110 0.09 -7.37 19.78
N THR A 111 0.41 -6.29 19.04
CA THR A 111 -0.32 -5.01 19.14
C THR A 111 -1.50 -4.86 18.18
N GLN A 112 -1.62 -5.69 17.13
CA GLN A 112 -2.79 -5.66 16.24
C GLN A 112 -3.92 -6.58 16.72
N ARG A 113 -4.51 -6.26 17.87
CA ARG A 113 -5.82 -6.80 18.23
C ARG A 113 -6.89 -5.87 17.66
N GLY A 114 -7.59 -6.33 16.63
CA GLY A 114 -8.76 -5.65 16.10
C GLY A 114 -9.88 -5.52 17.14
N ALA A 115 -10.52 -4.35 17.13
CA ALA A 115 -11.94 -4.12 17.35
C ALA A 115 -12.69 -4.91 18.45
N LYS A 116 -13.17 -4.11 19.43
CA LYS A 116 -14.36 -4.32 20.28
C LYS A 116 -14.31 -5.42 21.34
N GLY A 117 -14.56 -4.96 22.58
CA GLY A 117 -14.90 -5.80 23.71
C GLY A 117 -16.11 -6.69 23.41
N VAL A 118 -15.95 -7.96 23.74
CA VAL A 118 -17.04 -8.92 23.94
C VAL A 118 -17.40 -8.81 25.43
N PRO A 119 -18.61 -8.38 25.82
CA PRO A 119 -19.07 -8.61 27.17
C PRO A 119 -19.32 -10.12 27.35
N ARG A 120 -18.92 -10.63 28.52
CA ARG A 120 -19.18 -12.00 28.95
C ARG A 120 -20.68 -12.29 29.03
#